data_AF-A0A4C1UAD6-F1
#
_entry.id   AF-A0A4C1UAD6-F1
#
_cell.length_a   1.000
_cell.length_b   1.000
_cell.length_c   1.000
_cell.angle_alpha   90.00
_cell.angle_beta   90.00
_cell.angle_gamma   90.00
#
_symmetry.space_group_name_H-M   'P 1'
#
loop_
_entity.id
_entity.type
_entity.pdbx_description
1 polymer ?
#
loop_
_entity_poly.entity_id
_entity_poly.type
_entity_poly.pdbx_seq_one_letter_code
_entity_poly.pdbx_strand_id
1 'polypeptide(L)'
;MLATELDSDLKRISSKNCAVSVQEQILITLNFFACGAYLRCIGDMMGLHKSSISRIVHKVCCAIARMRSRYIRMPITDEEKQYIARCFYNIAKFPNCIGAIDCTHIPIQSIGGNDGENFRNRKGVFSYNVQVVADSQMLIRNIVARWPGSTHDSHIFNSSTLKGNLEDGMFDPYCLVGDSGYASKPYMFVPHPDPQTNGQKLYNESQIRTRNVVERLFGSWKRRFPIIGTKLRLKKNRIQPVIVATAVLHNICKKMNDIEPPETIVQLISELENIEEYATAHQSDDRSRDDLIRTYFNR
;
A
#
# COMPACT_ATOMS: atom_id res chain seq x y z
N MET A 1 20.72 6.10 -11.47
CA MET A 1 20.41 5.82 -10.05
C MET A 1 20.13 4.33 -9.82
N LEU A 2 18.98 3.77 -10.22
CA LEU A 2 18.65 2.35 -9.95
C LEU A 2 19.69 1.35 -10.47
N ALA A 3 20.21 1.54 -11.69
CA ALA A 3 21.25 0.67 -12.24
C ALA A 3 22.54 0.66 -11.41
N THR A 4 22.91 1.81 -10.84
CA THR A 4 24.08 1.96 -9.98
C THR A 4 23.85 1.30 -8.61
N GLU A 5 22.67 1.51 -8.02
CA GLU A 5 22.34 0.93 -6.72
C GLU A 5 22.21 -0.60 -6.77
N LEU A 6 21.74 -1.14 -7.91
CA LEU A 6 21.51 -2.57 -8.09
C LEU A 6 22.67 -3.30 -8.77
N ASP A 7 23.77 -2.63 -9.13
CA ASP A 7 24.87 -3.23 -9.89
C ASP A 7 25.45 -4.45 -9.16
N SER A 8 25.76 -4.28 -7.87
CA SER A 8 26.35 -5.35 -7.04
C SER A 8 25.43 -6.58 -6.91
N ASP A 9 24.12 -6.38 -6.84
CA ASP A 9 23.12 -7.46 -6.76
C ASP A 9 22.90 -8.16 -8.11
N LEU A 10 22.93 -7.41 -9.22
CA LEU A 10 22.45 -7.88 -10.52
C LEU A 10 23.56 -8.36 -11.45
N LYS A 11 24.79 -7.86 -11.28
CA LYS A 11 25.95 -8.24 -12.10
C LYS A 11 26.20 -9.74 -12.02
N ARG A 12 26.47 -10.34 -13.18
CA ARG A 12 26.89 -11.75 -13.27
C ARG A 12 28.41 -11.81 -13.25
N ILE A 13 28.94 -12.80 -12.54
CA ILE A 13 30.39 -13.06 -12.44
C ILE A 13 30.95 -13.59 -13.77
N SER A 14 30.13 -14.21 -14.62
CA SER A 14 30.54 -14.81 -15.89
C SER A 14 30.10 -13.96 -17.09
N SER A 15 31.04 -13.69 -18.00
CA SER A 15 30.82 -13.09 -19.32
C SER A 15 30.37 -14.08 -20.41
N LYS A 16 30.28 -15.39 -20.10
CA LYS A 16 29.80 -16.40 -21.05
C LYS A 16 28.32 -16.16 -21.44
N ASN A 17 28.01 -16.35 -22.72
CA ASN A 17 26.66 -16.33 -23.33
C ASN A 17 25.94 -14.96 -23.43
N CYS A 18 26.64 -13.87 -23.77
CA CYS A 18 26.02 -12.53 -23.93
C CYS A 18 25.09 -12.17 -22.78
N ALA A 19 25.65 -12.11 -21.56
CA ALA A 19 24.87 -11.90 -20.36
C ALA A 19 24.11 -10.55 -20.43
N VAL A 20 22.78 -10.62 -20.28
CA VAL A 20 21.89 -9.45 -20.19
C VAL A 20 22.44 -8.48 -19.13
N SER A 21 22.73 -7.26 -19.54
CA SER A 21 23.29 -6.19 -18.70
C SER A 21 22.34 -5.85 -17.54
N VAL A 22 22.86 -5.17 -16.52
CA VAL A 22 22.05 -4.72 -15.37
C VAL A 22 20.94 -3.78 -15.84
N GLN A 23 21.25 -2.88 -16.77
CA GLN A 23 20.32 -1.94 -17.38
C GLN A 23 19.20 -2.66 -18.12
N GLU A 24 19.52 -3.64 -18.97
CA GLU A 24 18.52 -4.45 -19.68
C GLU A 24 17.66 -5.25 -18.71
N GLN A 25 18.24 -5.84 -17.66
CA GLN A 25 17.50 -6.57 -16.64
C GLN A 25 16.46 -5.66 -15.94
N ILE A 26 16.85 -4.43 -15.61
CA ILE A 26 15.97 -3.43 -15.02
C ILE A 26 14.88 -3.03 -16.02
N LEU A 27 15.24 -2.72 -17.27
CA LEU A 27 14.28 -2.34 -18.31
C LEU A 27 13.23 -3.43 -18.56
N ILE A 28 13.65 -4.71 -18.64
CA ILE A 28 12.75 -5.85 -18.76
C ILE A 28 11.76 -5.89 -17.59
N THR A 29 12.24 -5.62 -16.37
CA THR A 29 11.41 -5.66 -15.17
C THR A 29 10.45 -4.47 -15.08
N LEU A 30 10.90 -3.27 -15.45
CA LEU A 30 10.04 -2.09 -15.52
C LEU A 30 8.96 -2.24 -16.60
N ASN A 31 9.32 -2.80 -17.75
CA ASN A 31 8.36 -3.13 -18.80
C ASN A 31 7.31 -4.15 -18.30
N PHE A 32 7.75 -5.17 -17.56
CA PHE A 32 6.83 -6.11 -16.90
C PHE A 32 5.87 -5.42 -15.92
N PHE A 33 6.33 -4.42 -15.17
CA PHE A 33 5.47 -3.66 -14.27
C PHE A 33 4.47 -2.77 -14.99
N ALA A 34 4.90 -2.12 -16.08
CA ALA A 34 4.10 -1.18 -16.86
C ALA A 34 3.03 -1.87 -17.70
N CYS A 35 3.36 -2.94 -18.41
CA CYS A 35 2.44 -3.54 -19.38
C CYS A 35 1.37 -4.44 -18.74
N GLY A 36 1.56 -4.89 -17.49
CA GLY A 36 0.68 -5.93 -16.90
C GLY A 36 0.60 -7.21 -17.74
N ALA A 37 1.53 -7.37 -18.69
CA ALA A 37 1.42 -8.31 -19.79
C ALA A 37 1.96 -9.68 -19.40
N TYR A 38 1.60 -10.67 -20.22
CA TYR A 38 2.19 -12.01 -20.10
C TYR A 38 3.70 -11.93 -20.34
N LEU A 39 4.47 -12.62 -19.48
CA LEU A 39 5.93 -12.74 -19.64
C LEU A 39 6.35 -13.23 -21.04
N ARG A 40 5.46 -13.92 -21.77
CA ARG A 40 5.68 -14.35 -23.15
C ARG A 40 5.79 -13.17 -24.11
N CYS A 41 4.87 -12.21 -24.05
CA CYS A 41 4.86 -11.04 -24.93
C CYS A 41 6.14 -10.20 -24.76
N ILE A 42 6.62 -10.05 -23.52
CA ILE A 42 7.90 -9.37 -23.23
C ILE A 42 9.07 -10.19 -23.79
N GLY A 43 8.98 -11.52 -23.75
CA GLY A 43 9.94 -12.44 -24.36
C GLY A 43 10.09 -12.25 -25.86
N ASP A 44 8.95 -12.19 -26.55
CA ASP A 44 8.90 -12.02 -27.99
C ASP A 44 9.47 -10.64 -28.40
N MET A 45 9.19 -9.57 -27.63
CA MET A 45 9.76 -8.23 -27.87
C MET A 45 11.27 -8.14 -27.63
N MET A 46 11.77 -8.86 -26.62
CA MET A 46 13.17 -8.76 -26.17
C MET A 46 14.07 -9.86 -26.74
N GLY A 47 13.53 -10.80 -27.54
CA GLY A 47 14.25 -11.96 -28.04
C GLY A 47 14.70 -12.93 -26.95
N LEU A 48 14.03 -12.96 -25.80
CA LEU A 48 14.39 -13.78 -24.64
C LEU A 48 13.34 -14.84 -24.31
N HIS A 49 13.78 -16.05 -24.03
CA HIS A 49 12.87 -17.10 -23.58
C HIS A 49 12.17 -16.73 -22.26
N LYS A 50 10.88 -17.09 -22.12
CA LYS A 50 10.04 -16.83 -20.94
C LYS A 50 10.72 -17.19 -19.61
N SER A 51 11.46 -18.30 -19.56
CA SER A 51 12.17 -18.73 -18.34
C SER A 51 13.31 -17.79 -17.95
N SER A 52 13.98 -17.17 -18.91
CA SER A 52 15.03 -16.18 -18.68
C SER A 52 14.44 -14.89 -18.13
N ILE A 53 13.38 -14.36 -18.74
CA ILE A 53 12.68 -13.18 -18.24
C ILE A 53 12.14 -13.42 -16.83
N SER A 54 11.49 -14.56 -16.61
CA SER A 54 10.93 -14.86 -15.29
C SER A 54 12.00 -14.86 -14.20
N ARG A 55 13.21 -15.37 -14.48
CA ARG A 55 14.36 -15.33 -13.55
C ARG A 55 14.88 -13.90 -13.35
N ILE A 56 15.02 -13.13 -14.43
CA ILE A 56 15.46 -11.72 -14.38
C ILE A 56 14.51 -10.90 -13.53
N VAL A 57 13.21 -10.91 -13.86
CA VAL A 57 12.17 -10.18 -13.12
C VAL A 57 12.22 -10.54 -11.64
N HIS A 58 12.29 -11.82 -11.31
CA HIS A 58 12.36 -12.24 -9.91
C HIS A 58 13.61 -11.72 -9.20
N LYS A 59 14.79 -11.80 -9.85
CA LYS A 59 16.06 -11.31 -9.30
C LYS A 59 16.00 -9.80 -9.03
N VAL A 60 15.52 -9.02 -10.00
CA VAL A 60 15.38 -7.57 -9.88
C VAL A 60 14.35 -7.19 -8.81
N CYS A 61 13.20 -7.86 -8.77
CA CYS A 61 12.20 -7.63 -7.72
C CYS A 61 12.78 -7.88 -6.32
N CYS A 62 13.51 -8.98 -6.13
CA CYS A 62 14.15 -9.27 -4.84
C CYS A 62 15.19 -8.20 -4.47
N ALA A 63 16.00 -7.74 -5.41
CA ALA A 63 17.00 -6.70 -5.16
C ALA A 63 16.34 -5.37 -4.74
N ILE A 64 15.32 -4.93 -5.49
CA ILE A 64 14.55 -3.72 -5.13
C ILE A 64 13.82 -3.90 -3.79
N ALA A 65 13.22 -5.07 -3.55
CA ALA A 65 12.49 -5.32 -2.30
C ALA A 65 13.40 -5.29 -1.06
N ARG A 66 14.70 -5.60 -1.18
CA ARG A 66 15.67 -5.44 -0.08
C ARG A 66 15.85 -3.99 0.34
N MET A 67 15.62 -3.04 -0.57
CA MET A 67 15.67 -1.60 -0.27
C MET A 67 14.45 -1.12 0.53
N ARG A 68 13.47 -1.99 0.84
CA ARG A 68 12.26 -1.66 1.60
C ARG A 68 12.56 -0.85 2.86
N SER A 69 13.51 -1.28 3.70
CA SER A 69 13.82 -0.59 4.97
C SER A 69 14.29 0.85 4.79
N ARG A 70 14.90 1.17 3.65
CA ARG A 70 15.38 2.52 3.31
C ARG A 70 14.27 3.44 2.80
N TYR A 71 13.31 2.90 2.04
CA TYR A 71 12.28 3.70 1.37
C TYR A 71 10.90 3.65 2.02
N ILE A 72 10.60 2.60 2.79
CA ILE A 72 9.31 2.36 3.45
C ILE A 72 9.59 2.19 4.95
N ARG A 73 9.41 3.29 5.68
CA ARG A 73 9.49 3.31 7.15
C ARG A 73 8.50 4.32 7.71
N MET A 74 8.03 4.03 8.92
CA MET A 74 7.32 5.01 9.74
C MET A 74 8.26 6.18 10.09
N PRO A 75 7.72 7.39 10.34
CA PRO A 75 8.52 8.51 10.85
C PRO A 75 9.19 8.12 12.17
N ILE A 76 10.48 8.44 12.32
CA ILE A 76 11.27 8.08 13.49
C ILE A 76 11.46 9.29 14.39
N THR A 77 11.91 10.40 13.82
CA THR A 77 12.19 11.63 14.59
C THR A 77 10.90 12.40 14.85
N ASP A 78 10.89 13.19 15.92
CA ASP A 78 9.71 13.96 16.27
C ASP A 78 9.42 15.07 15.25
N GLU A 79 10.45 15.60 14.58
CA GLU A 79 10.27 16.54 13.47
C GLU A 79 9.53 15.90 12.29
N GLU A 80 9.87 14.65 11.94
CA GLU A 80 9.18 13.91 10.88
C GLU A 80 7.71 13.67 11.25
N LYS A 81 7.45 13.27 12.49
CA LYS A 81 6.09 13.04 13.00
C LYS A 81 5.27 14.33 13.00
N GLN A 82 5.82 15.42 13.54
CA GLN A 82 5.17 16.74 13.58
C GLN A 82 4.87 17.28 12.19
N TYR A 83 5.81 17.12 11.24
CA TYR A 83 5.61 17.53 9.86
C TYR A 83 4.44 16.81 9.22
N ILE A 84 4.40 15.47 9.30
CA ILE A 84 3.33 14.66 8.72
C ILE A 84 1.98 15.01 9.38
N ALA A 85 1.96 15.13 10.71
CA ALA A 85 0.76 15.52 11.45
C ALA A 85 0.22 16.89 11.03
N ARG A 86 1.09 17.88 10.84
CA ARG A 86 0.70 19.19 10.32
C ARG A 86 0.14 19.10 8.90
N CYS A 87 0.74 18.29 8.04
CA CYS A 87 0.24 18.08 6.68
C CYS A 87 -1.15 17.45 6.69
N PHE A 88 -1.41 16.42 7.50
CA PHE A 88 -2.75 15.84 7.66
C PHE A 88 -3.76 16.83 8.25
N TYR A 89 -3.34 17.62 9.23
CA TYR A 89 -4.18 18.67 9.79
C TYR A 89 -4.56 19.72 8.74
N ASN A 90 -3.68 20.02 7.79
CA ASN A 90 -3.99 20.94 6.70
C ASN A 90 -4.98 20.35 5.68
N ILE A 91 -5.06 19.03 5.53
CA ILE A 91 -6.03 18.37 4.63
C ILE A 91 -7.45 18.48 5.16
N ALA A 92 -7.68 18.07 6.41
CA ALA A 92 -9.04 17.96 6.95
C ALA A 92 -9.15 18.28 8.45
N LYS A 93 -8.17 18.97 9.03
CA LYS A 93 -8.13 19.36 10.46
C LYS A 93 -8.12 18.18 11.45
N PHE A 94 -7.74 16.98 10.99
CA PHE A 94 -7.59 15.83 11.87
C PHE A 94 -6.30 15.96 12.70
N PRO A 95 -6.38 15.97 14.04
CA PRO A 95 -5.22 16.20 14.90
C PRO A 95 -4.30 14.98 14.98
N ASN A 96 -2.98 15.22 15.11
CA ASN A 96 -1.95 14.22 15.41
C ASN A 96 -1.90 12.98 14.51
N CYS A 97 -2.50 13.01 13.31
CA CYS A 97 -2.48 11.87 12.40
C CYS A 97 -1.12 11.76 11.69
N ILE A 98 -0.47 10.59 11.76
CA ILE A 98 0.78 10.31 11.04
C ILE A 98 0.63 9.31 9.90
N GLY A 99 -0.59 8.81 9.68
CA GLY A 99 -0.87 7.97 8.53
C GLY A 99 -2.33 7.52 8.42
N ALA A 100 -2.75 7.28 7.19
CA ALA A 100 -3.99 6.58 6.88
C ALA A 100 -3.67 5.11 6.57
N ILE A 101 -4.35 4.19 7.24
CA ILE A 101 -4.16 2.74 7.09
C ILE A 101 -5.35 2.13 6.37
N ASP A 102 -5.06 1.30 5.38
CA ASP A 102 -6.07 0.53 4.67
C ASP A 102 -5.43 -0.68 3.99
N CYS A 103 -6.29 -1.57 3.50
CA CYS A 103 -5.92 -2.77 2.78
C CYS A 103 -6.29 -2.66 1.31
N THR A 104 -5.48 -3.29 0.45
CA THR A 104 -5.77 -3.39 -0.97
C THR A 104 -5.57 -4.81 -1.46
N HIS A 105 -6.53 -5.30 -2.25
CA HIS A 105 -6.42 -6.60 -2.88
C HIS A 105 -5.57 -6.49 -4.15
N ILE A 106 -4.50 -7.30 -4.19
CA ILE A 106 -3.67 -7.50 -5.38
C ILE A 106 -4.14 -8.80 -6.05
N PRO A 107 -4.79 -8.74 -7.23
CA PRO A 107 -5.36 -9.93 -7.84
C PRO A 107 -4.28 -10.88 -8.34
N ILE A 108 -4.51 -12.18 -8.16
CA ILE A 108 -3.58 -13.24 -8.57
C ILE A 108 -4.30 -14.31 -9.40
N GLN A 109 -3.53 -15.06 -10.17
CA GLN A 109 -4.01 -16.33 -10.67
C GLN A 109 -4.16 -17.31 -9.49
N SER A 110 -5.23 -18.11 -9.50
CA SER A 110 -5.42 -19.16 -8.50
C SER A 110 -4.15 -20.01 -8.41
N ILE A 111 -3.64 -20.15 -7.18
CA ILE A 111 -2.42 -20.92 -6.90
C ILE A 111 -2.72 -22.43 -6.95
N GLY A 112 -4.01 -22.81 -6.91
CA GLY A 112 -4.43 -24.21 -6.81
C GLY A 112 -4.02 -24.86 -5.48
N GLY A 113 -4.26 -26.16 -5.37
CA GLY A 113 -3.97 -26.94 -4.17
C GLY A 113 -4.93 -26.66 -3.01
N ASN A 114 -4.68 -27.31 -1.88
CA ASN A 114 -5.58 -27.31 -0.72
C ASN A 114 -5.78 -25.91 -0.11
N ASP A 115 -4.78 -25.03 -0.21
CA ASP A 115 -4.83 -23.67 0.34
C ASP A 115 -5.31 -22.62 -0.66
N GLY A 116 -5.67 -23.02 -1.89
CA GLY A 116 -6.02 -22.08 -2.96
C GLY A 116 -7.20 -21.18 -2.59
N GLU A 117 -8.20 -21.74 -1.93
CA GLU A 117 -9.43 -21.03 -1.50
C GLU A 117 -9.16 -19.94 -0.47
N ASN A 118 -8.10 -20.06 0.33
CA ASN A 118 -7.70 -19.01 1.28
C ASN A 118 -7.38 -17.70 0.57
N PHE A 119 -7.02 -17.73 -0.72
CA PHE A 119 -6.74 -16.51 -1.49
C PHE A 119 -7.99 -15.86 -2.06
N ARG A 120 -9.16 -16.50 -2.00
CA ARG A 120 -10.42 -15.93 -2.50
C ARG A 120 -10.92 -14.86 -1.55
N ASN A 121 -11.09 -13.63 -2.05
CA ASN A 121 -11.68 -12.54 -1.28
C ASN A 121 -13.21 -12.59 -1.30
N ARG A 122 -13.86 -11.70 -0.54
CA ARG A 122 -15.33 -11.61 -0.45
C ARG A 122 -16.03 -11.32 -1.79
N LYS A 123 -15.30 -10.76 -2.77
CA LYS A 123 -15.77 -10.49 -4.14
C LYS A 123 -15.53 -11.67 -5.09
N GLY A 124 -15.14 -12.84 -4.57
CA GLY A 124 -14.90 -14.05 -5.37
C GLY A 124 -13.59 -14.05 -6.17
N VAL A 125 -12.71 -13.07 -5.95
CA VAL A 125 -11.45 -12.92 -6.68
C VAL A 125 -10.27 -13.43 -5.85
N PHE A 126 -9.44 -14.29 -6.44
CA PHE A 126 -8.17 -14.69 -5.83
C PHE A 126 -7.21 -13.50 -5.74
N SER A 127 -6.71 -13.21 -4.55
CA SER A 127 -5.84 -12.07 -4.29
C SER A 127 -4.92 -12.28 -3.09
N TYR A 128 -3.87 -11.46 -2.99
CA TYR A 128 -3.25 -11.14 -1.71
C TYR A 128 -3.95 -9.92 -1.12
N ASN A 129 -4.24 -9.95 0.18
CA ASN A 129 -4.65 -8.76 0.92
C ASN A 129 -3.39 -8.05 1.46
N VAL A 130 -3.19 -6.80 1.07
CA VAL A 130 -1.99 -6.02 1.36
C VAL A 130 -2.36 -4.78 2.17
N GLN A 131 -1.91 -4.73 3.42
CA GLN A 131 -2.08 -3.56 4.27
C GLN A 131 -0.99 -2.54 4.01
N VAL A 132 -1.37 -1.27 3.95
CA VAL A 132 -0.47 -0.13 3.75
C VAL A 132 -0.83 0.99 4.71
N VAL A 133 0.19 1.69 5.20
CA VAL A 133 0.03 3.02 5.80
C VAL A 133 0.56 4.07 4.84
N ALA A 134 -0.29 5.00 4.45
CA ALA A 134 0.04 6.17 3.64
C ALA A 134 0.26 7.39 4.52
N ASP A 135 1.23 8.24 4.19
CA ASP A 135 1.27 9.59 4.73
C ASP A 135 0.45 10.58 3.88
N SER A 136 0.40 11.83 4.32
CA SER A 136 -0.29 12.94 3.66
C SER A 136 0.21 13.23 2.24
N GLN A 137 1.40 12.76 1.86
CA GLN A 137 2.03 12.97 0.56
C GLN A 137 1.90 11.73 -0.36
N MET A 138 1.10 10.73 0.04
CA MET A 138 0.98 9.44 -0.65
C MET A 138 2.32 8.69 -0.74
N LEU A 139 3.15 8.77 0.29
CA LEU A 139 4.27 7.85 0.50
C LEU A 139 3.82 6.66 1.34
N ILE A 140 4.27 5.47 0.94
CA ILE A 140 4.07 4.22 1.67
C ILE A 140 5.01 4.22 2.87
N ARG A 141 4.46 4.32 4.09
CA ARG A 141 5.21 4.33 5.35
C ARG A 141 5.29 2.96 6.02
N ASN A 142 4.29 2.13 5.80
CA ASN A 142 4.29 0.73 6.21
C ASN A 142 3.64 -0.14 5.12
N ILE A 143 4.08 -1.39 5.03
CA ILE A 143 3.47 -2.39 4.13
C ILE A 143 3.56 -3.79 4.73
N VAL A 144 2.44 -4.52 4.67
CA VAL A 144 2.31 -5.95 5.01
C VAL A 144 1.65 -6.68 3.84
N ALA A 145 2.45 -7.42 3.05
CA ALA A 145 2.02 -8.05 1.79
C ALA A 145 1.95 -9.59 1.83
N ARG A 146 1.76 -10.19 3.01
CA ARG A 146 1.89 -11.65 3.20
C ARG A 146 0.57 -12.41 3.33
N TRP A 147 -0.57 -11.73 3.35
CA TRP A 147 -1.85 -12.33 3.73
C TRP A 147 -2.68 -12.77 2.53
N PRO A 148 -3.33 -13.95 2.59
CA PRO A 148 -4.30 -14.38 1.60
C PRO A 148 -5.52 -13.45 1.52
N GLY A 149 -6.18 -13.40 0.36
CA GLY A 149 -7.32 -12.53 0.10
C GLY A 149 -8.56 -12.74 0.97
N SER A 150 -8.71 -13.89 1.65
CA SER A 150 -9.78 -14.11 2.64
C SER A 150 -9.53 -13.42 3.98
N THR A 151 -8.31 -12.96 4.24
CA THR A 151 -7.90 -12.39 5.53
C THR A 151 -8.56 -11.04 5.76
N HIS A 152 -9.17 -10.86 6.93
CA HIS A 152 -9.74 -9.58 7.36
C HIS A 152 -8.64 -8.57 7.72
N ASP A 153 -8.91 -7.30 7.42
CA ASP A 153 -7.95 -6.19 7.60
C ASP A 153 -7.51 -6.02 9.06
N SER A 154 -8.45 -6.18 9.99
CA SER A 154 -8.17 -6.20 11.43
C SER A 154 -7.22 -7.32 11.83
N HIS A 155 -7.32 -8.51 11.23
CA HIS A 155 -6.41 -9.61 11.54
C HIS A 155 -4.98 -9.32 11.02
N ILE A 156 -4.86 -8.68 9.86
CA ILE A 156 -3.58 -8.23 9.31
C ILE A 156 -2.91 -7.24 10.25
N PHE A 157 -3.65 -6.21 10.69
CA PHE A 157 -3.15 -5.22 11.65
C PHE A 157 -2.77 -5.85 12.98
N ASN A 158 -3.63 -6.71 13.52
CA ASN A 158 -3.40 -7.42 14.78
C ASN A 158 -2.14 -8.29 14.77
N SER A 159 -1.74 -8.75 13.60
CA SER A 159 -0.54 -9.58 13.40
C SER A 159 0.67 -8.78 12.89
N SER A 160 0.57 -7.44 12.85
CA SER A 160 1.61 -6.56 12.32
C SER A 160 2.54 -6.08 13.44
N THR A 161 3.83 -5.91 13.12
CA THR A 161 4.79 -5.25 14.03
C THR A 161 4.38 -3.81 14.34
N LEU A 162 3.66 -3.16 13.42
CA LEU A 162 3.19 -1.79 13.61
C LEU A 162 2.24 -1.68 14.80
N LYS A 163 1.34 -2.65 15.00
CA LYS A 163 0.47 -2.67 16.18
C LYS A 163 1.28 -2.72 17.47
N GLY A 164 2.26 -3.61 17.57
CA GLY A 164 3.13 -3.69 18.75
C GLY A 164 3.81 -2.34 19.06
N ASN A 165 4.41 -1.71 18.04
CA ASN A 165 5.04 -0.40 18.22
C ASN A 165 4.04 0.70 18.66
N LEU A 166 2.79 0.65 18.21
CA LEU A 166 1.74 1.59 18.62
C LEU A 166 1.28 1.32 20.06
N GLU A 167 1.13 0.06 20.45
CA GLU A 167 0.77 -0.35 21.83
C GLU A 167 1.90 -0.06 22.82
N ASP A 168 3.16 -0.11 22.39
CA ASP A 168 4.35 0.26 23.18
C ASP A 168 4.56 1.78 23.30
N GLY A 169 3.68 2.61 22.72
CA GLY A 169 3.74 4.06 22.80
C GLY A 169 4.86 4.71 21.98
N MET A 170 5.48 3.98 21.03
CA MET A 170 6.59 4.48 20.20
C MET A 170 6.20 5.73 19.37
N PHE A 171 4.91 5.85 19.08
CA PHE A 171 4.35 6.93 18.27
C PHE A 171 3.47 7.88 19.07
N ASP A 172 3.44 7.84 20.39
CA ASP A 172 2.61 8.77 21.16
C ASP A 172 3.10 10.23 20.97
N PRO A 173 2.19 11.23 20.95
CA PRO A 173 0.73 11.15 21.01
C PRO A 173 0.06 11.05 19.61
N TYR A 174 0.76 10.49 18.61
CA TYR A 174 0.30 10.41 17.24
C TYR A 174 -0.56 9.17 16.98
N CYS A 175 -1.43 9.29 15.98
CA CYS A 175 -2.41 8.26 15.64
C CYS A 175 -2.46 7.94 14.15
N LEU A 176 -3.16 6.86 13.82
CA LEU A 176 -3.56 6.50 12.48
C LEU A 176 -5.06 6.67 12.30
N VAL A 177 -5.49 6.92 11.06
CA VAL A 177 -6.90 6.84 10.66
C VAL A 177 -7.15 5.59 9.81
N GLY A 178 -8.17 4.81 10.15
CA GLY A 178 -8.52 3.56 9.46
C GLY A 178 -9.99 3.51 9.05
N ASP A 179 -10.38 2.47 8.31
CA ASP A 179 -11.78 2.20 8.01
C ASP A 179 -12.52 1.58 9.21
N SER A 180 -13.83 1.33 9.05
CA SER A 180 -14.67 0.69 10.08
C SER A 180 -14.30 -0.77 10.36
N GLY A 181 -13.44 -1.39 9.55
CA GLY A 181 -12.93 -2.74 9.75
C GLY A 181 -11.91 -2.83 10.89
N TYR A 182 -11.31 -1.71 11.30
CA TYR A 182 -10.38 -1.65 12.43
C TYR A 182 -11.09 -1.36 13.76
N ALA A 183 -10.48 -1.81 14.86
CA ALA A 183 -10.94 -1.44 16.20
C ALA A 183 -10.49 -0.01 16.54
N SER A 184 -11.42 0.79 17.07
CA SER A 184 -11.11 2.12 17.60
C SER A 184 -10.23 1.99 18.85
N LYS A 185 -9.10 2.70 18.86
CA LYS A 185 -8.07 2.68 19.91
C LYS A 185 -7.43 4.08 20.04
N PRO A 186 -6.72 4.39 21.14
CA PRO A 186 -6.03 5.68 21.30
C PRO A 186 -5.09 6.07 20.13
N TYR A 187 -4.54 5.08 19.43
CA TYR A 187 -3.66 5.23 18.29
C TYR A 187 -4.32 4.91 16.93
N MET A 188 -5.60 4.52 16.90
CA MET A 188 -6.33 4.13 15.69
C MET A 188 -7.76 4.69 15.71
N PHE A 189 -8.02 5.70 14.88
CA PHE A 189 -9.32 6.36 14.80
C PHE A 189 -10.09 5.95 13.54
N VAL A 190 -11.31 5.47 13.74
CA VAL A 190 -12.23 5.01 12.69
C VAL A 190 -13.49 5.86 12.67
N PRO A 191 -14.27 5.89 11.58
CA PRO A 191 -15.53 6.63 11.54
C PRO A 191 -16.45 6.28 12.72
N HIS A 192 -17.14 7.28 13.24
CA HIS A 192 -18.22 7.09 14.19
C HIS A 192 -19.40 6.39 13.49
N PRO A 193 -19.91 5.25 14.02
CA PRO A 193 -20.95 4.45 13.36
C PRO A 193 -22.27 5.20 13.19
N ASP A 194 -22.62 6.03 14.17
CA ASP A 194 -23.91 6.71 14.24
C ASP A 194 -23.73 8.17 14.74
N PRO A 195 -23.29 9.11 13.86
CA PRO A 195 -22.96 10.47 14.28
C PRO A 195 -24.24 11.31 14.49
N GLN A 196 -24.60 11.54 15.75
CA GLN A 196 -25.80 12.28 16.17
C GLN A 196 -25.51 13.77 16.42
N THR A 197 -24.38 14.09 17.05
CA THR A 197 -23.99 15.48 17.38
C THR A 197 -23.25 16.15 16.24
N ASN A 198 -23.20 17.50 16.24
CA ASN A 198 -22.43 18.25 15.25
C ASN A 198 -20.93 17.90 15.31
N GLY A 199 -20.37 17.74 16.51
CA GLY A 199 -18.97 17.34 16.67
C GLY A 199 -18.68 15.94 16.13
N GLN A 200 -19.59 14.98 16.30
CA GLN A 200 -19.46 13.64 15.69
C GLN A 200 -19.50 13.70 14.16
N LYS A 201 -20.36 14.55 13.58
CA LYS A 201 -20.45 14.76 12.13
C LYS A 201 -19.18 15.39 11.57
N LEU A 202 -18.67 16.45 12.20
CA LEU A 202 -17.41 17.10 11.83
C LEU A 202 -16.21 16.16 11.97
N TYR A 203 -16.18 15.34 13.02
CA TYR A 203 -15.17 14.29 13.19
C TYR A 203 -15.21 13.30 12.03
N ASN A 204 -16.38 12.76 11.67
CA ASN A 204 -16.49 11.84 10.54
C ASN A 204 -16.04 12.49 9.23
N GLU A 205 -16.49 13.72 8.95
CA GLU A 205 -16.08 14.47 7.75
C GLU A 205 -14.56 14.68 7.70
N SER A 206 -13.95 14.98 8.85
CA SER A 206 -12.49 15.12 8.99
C SER A 206 -11.78 13.79 8.77
N GLN A 207 -12.20 12.74 9.48
CA GLN A 207 -11.61 11.41 9.45
C GLN A 207 -11.65 10.80 8.04
N ILE A 208 -12.82 10.86 7.38
CA ILE A 208 -13.02 10.31 6.03
C ILE A 208 -12.09 11.03 5.04
N ARG A 209 -12.06 12.37 5.05
CA ARG A 209 -11.18 13.14 4.15
C ARG A 209 -9.69 12.88 4.42
N THR A 210 -9.29 12.71 5.68
CA THR A 210 -7.92 12.32 6.04
C THR A 210 -7.59 10.91 5.53
N ARG A 211 -8.53 9.96 5.69
CA ARG A 211 -8.37 8.57 5.25
C ARG A 211 -8.22 8.47 3.72
N ASN A 212 -8.95 9.26 2.94
CA ASN A 212 -8.94 9.23 1.46
C ASN A 212 -7.55 9.29 0.82
N VAL A 213 -6.50 9.75 1.52
CA VAL A 213 -5.12 9.71 0.99
C VAL A 213 -4.63 8.29 0.69
N VAL A 214 -5.02 7.28 1.47
CA VAL A 214 -4.58 5.89 1.26
C VAL A 214 -5.26 5.27 0.03
N GLU A 215 -6.51 5.64 -0.23
CA GLU A 215 -7.23 5.22 -1.43
C GLU A 215 -6.64 5.85 -2.69
N ARG A 216 -6.37 7.17 -2.66
CA ARG A 216 -5.67 7.87 -3.74
C ARG A 216 -4.29 7.28 -3.99
N LEU A 217 -3.56 6.93 -2.93
CA LEU A 217 -2.31 6.18 -3.03
C LEU A 217 -2.51 4.85 -3.77
N PHE A 218 -3.52 4.04 -3.44
CA PHE A 218 -3.78 2.78 -4.14
C PHE A 218 -4.09 3.00 -5.63
N GLY A 219 -4.89 4.01 -5.94
CA GLY A 219 -5.17 4.43 -7.31
C GLY A 219 -3.90 4.78 -8.07
N SER A 220 -3.10 5.71 -7.53
CA SER A 220 -1.82 6.15 -8.11
C SER A 220 -0.83 4.98 -8.25
N TRP A 221 -0.72 4.12 -7.23
CA TRP A 221 0.19 2.98 -7.21
C TRP A 221 -0.16 1.93 -8.28
N LYS A 222 -1.44 1.59 -8.43
CA LYS A 222 -1.92 0.63 -9.45
C LYS A 222 -1.86 1.21 -10.87
N ARG A 223 -2.04 2.53 -11.04
CA ARG A 223 -1.87 3.19 -12.34
C ARG A 223 -0.41 3.24 -12.76
N ARG A 224 0.50 3.52 -11.81
CA ARG A 224 1.94 3.54 -12.05
C ARG A 224 2.48 2.14 -12.36
N PHE A 225 1.97 1.11 -11.69
CA PHE A 225 2.36 -0.27 -11.93
C PHE A 225 1.14 -1.17 -12.17
N PRO A 226 0.59 -1.20 -13.40
CA PRO A 226 -0.60 -2.00 -13.74
C PRO A 226 -0.49 -3.50 -13.41
N ILE A 227 0.73 -4.02 -13.26
CA ILE A 227 0.97 -5.41 -12.85
C ILE A 227 0.32 -5.80 -11.51
N ILE A 228 0.17 -4.85 -10.58
CA ILE A 228 -0.51 -5.08 -9.28
C ILE A 228 -2.02 -4.76 -9.32
N GLY A 229 -2.52 -4.13 -10.40
CA GLY A 229 -3.94 -3.83 -10.59
C GLY A 229 -4.71 -4.84 -11.45
N THR A 230 -4.01 -5.58 -12.31
CA THR A 230 -4.63 -6.52 -13.26
C THR A 230 -4.78 -7.93 -12.66
N LYS A 231 -3.83 -8.84 -12.92
CA LYS A 231 -3.80 -10.20 -12.34
C LYS A 231 -2.39 -10.78 -12.42
N LEU A 232 -1.76 -11.01 -11.28
CA LEU A 232 -0.42 -11.60 -11.21
C LEU A 232 -0.46 -13.09 -11.57
N ARG A 233 0.17 -13.45 -12.69
CA ARG A 233 0.31 -14.83 -13.19
C ARG A 233 1.68 -15.40 -12.85
N LEU A 234 2.01 -15.36 -11.56
CA LEU A 234 3.29 -15.78 -11.02
C LEU A 234 3.10 -16.88 -9.97
N LYS A 235 4.15 -17.66 -9.73
CA LYS A 235 4.17 -18.60 -8.59
C LYS A 235 4.12 -17.81 -7.27
N LYS A 236 3.52 -18.41 -6.23
CA LYS A 236 3.35 -17.85 -4.87
C LYS A 236 4.60 -17.12 -4.36
N ASN A 237 5.77 -17.75 -4.45
CA ASN A 237 7.05 -17.21 -3.96
C ASN A 237 7.61 -16.00 -4.75
N ARG A 238 6.98 -15.62 -5.87
CA ARG A 238 7.40 -14.47 -6.69
C ARG A 238 6.46 -13.28 -6.59
N ILE A 239 5.29 -13.46 -5.98
CA ILE A 239 4.25 -12.42 -5.89
C ILE A 239 4.66 -11.34 -4.89
N GLN A 240 5.08 -11.74 -3.68
CA GLN A 240 5.45 -10.78 -2.62
C GLN A 240 6.63 -9.87 -3.02
N PRO A 241 7.73 -10.38 -3.64
CA PRO A 241 8.78 -9.50 -4.16
C PRO A 241 8.28 -8.47 -5.17
N VAL A 242 7.32 -8.81 -6.04
CA VAL A 242 6.75 -7.83 -6.99
C VAL A 242 6.00 -6.74 -6.24
N ILE A 243 5.13 -7.10 -5.30
CA ILE A 243 4.35 -6.13 -4.51
C ILE A 243 5.28 -5.19 -3.72
N VAL A 244 6.30 -5.72 -3.05
CA VAL A 244 7.23 -4.88 -2.28
C VAL A 244 8.12 -4.04 -3.19
N ALA A 245 8.58 -4.59 -4.33
CA ALA A 245 9.39 -3.84 -5.28
C ALA A 245 8.63 -2.65 -5.88
N THR A 246 7.38 -2.84 -6.30
CA THR A 246 6.56 -1.74 -6.84
C THR A 246 6.24 -0.71 -5.76
N ALA A 247 6.10 -1.10 -4.50
CA ALA A 247 5.92 -0.16 -3.38
C ALA A 247 7.18 0.72 -3.17
N VAL A 248 8.36 0.10 -3.21
CA VAL A 248 9.64 0.82 -3.11
C VAL A 248 9.81 1.79 -4.28
N LEU A 249 9.55 1.32 -5.51
CA LEU A 249 9.64 2.17 -6.70
C LEU A 249 8.63 3.32 -6.67
N HIS A 250 7.41 3.12 -6.14
CA HIS A 250 6.44 4.20 -5.96
C HIS A 250 7.00 5.32 -5.09
N ASN A 251 7.58 4.99 -3.94
CA ASN A 251 8.20 5.99 -3.07
C ASN A 251 9.42 6.66 -3.71
N ILE A 252 10.21 5.92 -4.50
CA ILE A 252 11.33 6.49 -5.27
C ILE A 252 10.81 7.51 -6.29
N CYS A 253 9.80 7.15 -7.09
CA CYS A 253 9.16 8.05 -8.06
C CYS A 253 8.64 9.32 -7.38
N LYS A 254 7.92 9.18 -6.25
CA LYS A 254 7.41 10.32 -5.48
C LYS A 254 8.53 11.23 -4.98
N LYS A 255 9.63 10.68 -4.46
CA LYS A 255 10.79 11.46 -4.00
C LYS A 255 11.53 12.16 -5.14
N MET A 256 11.49 11.59 -6.34
CA MET A 256 12.10 12.17 -7.53
C MET A 256 11.18 13.19 -8.24
N ASN A 257 9.98 13.45 -7.71
CA ASN A 257 8.95 14.25 -8.37
C ASN A 257 8.62 13.74 -9.79
N ASP A 258 8.65 12.42 -9.96
CA ASP A 258 8.27 11.78 -11.22
C ASP A 258 6.78 12.00 -11.51
N ILE A 259 6.44 12.19 -12.78
CA ILE A 259 5.09 12.54 -13.23
C ILE A 259 4.13 11.42 -12.80
N GLU A 260 3.01 11.77 -12.18
CA GLU A 260 1.96 10.81 -11.89
C GLU A 260 1.20 10.48 -13.18
N PRO A 261 0.86 9.20 -13.44
CA PRO A 261 -0.06 8.87 -14.52
C PRO A 261 -1.36 9.69 -14.38
N PRO A 262 -2.14 9.88 -15.45
CA PRO A 262 -3.46 10.51 -15.34
C PRO A 262 -4.46 9.59 -14.64
N GLU A 263 -5.45 10.16 -13.94
CA GLU A 263 -6.58 9.41 -13.39
C GLU A 263 -7.52 8.94 -14.51
N THR A 264 -8.13 7.77 -14.34
CA THR A 264 -9.11 7.26 -15.31
C THR A 264 -10.53 7.62 -14.88
N ILE A 265 -11.44 7.79 -15.85
CA ILE A 265 -12.85 8.14 -15.61
C ILE A 265 -13.53 7.16 -14.63
N VAL A 266 -13.20 5.87 -14.72
CA VAL A 266 -13.74 4.83 -13.83
C VAL A 266 -13.37 5.06 -12.36
N GLN A 267 -12.19 5.64 -12.09
CA GLN A 267 -11.74 5.90 -10.72
C GLN A 267 -12.39 7.15 -10.12
N LEU A 268 -12.54 8.20 -10.93
CA LEU A 268 -13.29 9.40 -10.56
C LEU A 268 -14.73 9.05 -10.15
N ILE A 269 -15.35 8.08 -10.83
CA ILE A 269 -16.70 7.58 -10.50
C ILE A 269 -16.68 6.82 -9.17
N SER A 270 -15.71 5.92 -8.94
CA SER A 270 -15.62 5.19 -7.66
C SER A 270 -15.34 6.08 -6.44
N GLU A 271 -14.58 7.18 -6.62
CA GLU A 271 -14.36 8.16 -5.55
C GLU A 271 -15.64 8.93 -5.19
N LEU A 272 -16.56 9.12 -6.14
CA LEU A 272 -17.86 9.74 -5.91
C LEU A 272 -18.85 8.77 -5.23
N GLU A 273 -18.89 7.50 -5.66
CA GLU A 273 -19.77 6.48 -5.09
C GLU A 273 -19.40 6.13 -3.64
N ASN A 274 -18.10 6.12 -3.29
CA ASN A 274 -17.65 5.82 -1.93
C ASN A 274 -18.09 6.85 -0.88
N ILE A 275 -18.54 8.05 -1.26
CA ILE A 275 -19.07 9.05 -0.31
C ILE A 275 -20.39 8.56 0.32
N GLU A 276 -21.14 7.69 -0.36
CA GLU A 276 -22.49 7.27 0.06
C GLU A 276 -22.53 6.01 0.94
N GLU A 277 -21.44 5.21 1.01
CA GLU A 277 -21.48 3.84 1.57
C GLU A 277 -20.95 3.65 3.01
N TYR A 278 -20.71 4.73 3.77
CA TYR A 278 -20.14 4.64 5.14
C TYR A 278 -21.14 4.25 6.25
N ALA A 279 -22.24 3.60 5.93
CA ALA A 279 -23.28 3.23 6.89
C ALA A 279 -23.26 1.73 7.19
N THR A 280 -22.36 1.28 8.07
CA THR A 280 -22.59 0.24 9.08
C THR A 280 -21.28 -0.08 9.81
N ALA A 281 -21.15 0.41 11.04
CA ALA A 281 -20.09 0.01 11.96
C ALA A 281 -20.70 -0.48 13.27
N HIS A 282 -20.08 -1.50 13.86
CA HIS A 282 -20.49 -2.01 15.17
C HIS A 282 -20.19 -0.99 16.27
N GLN A 283 -21.16 -0.75 17.15
CA GLN A 283 -21.00 0.09 18.33
C GLN A 283 -19.93 -0.50 19.26
N SER A 284 -18.73 0.07 19.23
CA SER A 284 -17.81 0.02 20.36
C SER A 284 -17.72 1.41 20.96
N ASP A 285 -18.10 1.51 22.23
CA ASP A 285 -17.99 2.72 23.03
C ASP A 285 -16.50 3.00 23.28
N ASP A 286 -15.90 3.94 22.56
CA ASP A 286 -14.47 4.27 22.64
C ASP A 286 -14.27 5.67 23.22
N ARG A 287 -13.85 5.70 24.50
CA ARG A 287 -13.55 6.94 25.23
C ARG A 287 -12.53 7.80 24.52
N SER A 288 -11.53 7.22 23.85
CA SER A 288 -10.47 7.99 23.18
C SER A 288 -11.02 8.78 22.00
N ARG A 289 -11.95 8.21 21.24
CA ARG A 289 -12.64 8.92 20.16
C ARG A 289 -13.52 10.04 20.71
N ASP A 290 -14.27 9.77 21.77
CA ASP A 290 -15.14 10.79 22.39
C ASP A 290 -14.35 11.95 22.97
N ASP A 291 -13.21 11.69 23.60
CA ASP A 291 -12.31 12.72 24.13
C ASP A 291 -11.71 13.56 22.98
N LEU A 292 -11.35 12.93 21.86
CA LEU A 292 -10.86 13.64 20.68
C LEU A 292 -11.95 14.51 20.04
N ILE A 293 -13.18 13.99 19.92
CA ILE A 293 -14.35 14.75 19.44
C ILE A 293 -14.59 15.97 20.34
N ARG A 294 -14.63 15.77 21.66
CA ARG A 294 -14.85 16.85 22.63
C ARG A 294 -13.77 17.92 22.56
N THR A 295 -12.53 17.52 22.38
CA THR A 295 -11.38 18.44 22.39
C THR A 295 -11.26 19.26 21.11
N TYR A 296 -11.48 18.64 19.95
CA TYR A 296 -11.13 19.22 18.65
C TYR A 296 -12.33 19.55 17.76
N PHE A 297 -13.50 18.97 18.00
CA PHE A 297 -14.65 19.04 17.08
C PHE A 297 -15.94 19.63 17.69
N ASN A 298 -15.97 19.90 19.00
CA ASN A 298 -17.12 20.54 19.68
C ASN A 298 -17.04 22.08 19.74
N ARG A 299 -16.46 22.73 18.72
CA ARG A 299 -16.40 24.20 18.63
C ARG A 299 -17.52 24.77 17.77
#